data_AF-A0A925G0A0-F1
#
_entry.id   AF-A0A925G0A0-F1
#
_cell.length_a   1.000
_cell.length_b   1.000
_cell.length_c   1.000
_cell.angle_alpha   90.00
_cell.angle_beta   90.00
_cell.angle_gamma   90.00
#
_symmetry.space_group_name_H-M   'P 1'
#
loop_
_entity.id
_entity.type
_entity.pdbx_description
1 polymer ?
#
loop_
_entity_poly.entity_id
_entity_poly.type
_entity_poly.pdbx_seq_one_letter_code
_entity_poly.pdbx_strand_id
1 'polypeptide(L)' 'MLAHDWASTGMPLTFRAEVMPGRERARRTYTVARVLANGRVELSGLFGQHGEAEFESVR' A
#
# COMPACT_ATOMS: atom_id res chain seq x y z
N MET A 1 -8.29 17.85 6.45
CA MET A 1 -7.58 16.86 5.63
C MET A 1 -7.32 15.66 6.53
N LEU A 2 -7.97 14.52 6.32
CA LEU A 2 -7.66 13.32 7.09
C LEU A 2 -6.31 12.80 6.58
N ALA A 3 -5.23 13.34 7.16
CA ALA A 3 -3.91 12.74 7.01
C ALA A 3 -4.02 11.33 7.60
N HIS A 4 -3.93 10.33 6.76
CA HIS A 4 -3.69 8.98 7.23
C HIS A 4 -2.17 8.88 7.35
N ASP A 5 -1.69 8.88 8.59
CA ASP A 5 -0.26 9.07 8.94
C ASP A 5 0.70 8.08 8.24
N TRP A 6 0.18 7.00 7.65
CA TRP A 6 0.96 5.93 7.04
C TRP A 6 1.01 5.95 5.49
N ALA A 7 0.16 6.73 4.80
CA ALA A 7 0.08 6.71 3.34
C ALA A 7 -0.29 8.06 2.72
N SER A 8 0.25 8.33 1.52
CA SER A 8 -0.06 9.51 0.71
C SER A 8 -0.07 9.16 -0.78
N THR A 9 -0.88 9.85 -1.59
CA THR A 9 -0.86 9.66 -3.05
C THR A 9 0.55 9.86 -3.62
N GLY A 10 0.99 8.94 -4.47
CA GLY A 10 2.36 8.90 -5.02
C GLY A 10 3.39 8.18 -4.15
N MET A 11 3.05 7.83 -2.90
CA MET A 11 3.95 7.08 -2.02
C MET A 11 4.08 5.61 -2.48
N PRO A 12 5.30 5.04 -2.53
CA PRO A 12 5.47 3.61 -2.73
C PRO A 12 5.16 2.85 -1.44
N LEU A 13 4.34 1.81 -1.55
CA LEU A 13 4.07 0.86 -0.47
C LEU A 13 4.46 -0.54 -0.91
N THR A 14 5.10 -1.29 0.01
CA THR A 14 5.54 -2.66 -0.26
C THR A 14 4.69 -3.62 0.55
N PHE A 15 3.93 -4.50 -0.10
CA PHE A 15 3.19 -5.57 0.57
C PHE A 15 4.15 -6.48 1.34
N ARG A 16 3.77 -6.99 2.51
CA ARG A 16 4.61 -7.97 3.22
C ARG A 16 4.78 -9.27 2.41
N ALA A 17 5.88 -9.97 2.65
CA ALA A 17 6.22 -11.17 1.89
C ALA A 17 5.16 -12.28 2.03
N GLU A 18 4.53 -12.40 3.20
CA GLU A 18 3.46 -13.35 3.48
C GLU A 18 2.14 -13.01 2.80
N VAL A 19 1.90 -11.74 2.43
CA VAL A 19 0.70 -11.32 1.67
C VAL A 19 0.87 -11.61 0.18
N MET A 20 2.09 -11.53 -0.34
CA MET A 20 2.42 -11.82 -1.73
C MET A 20 3.60 -12.82 -1.85
N PRO A 21 3.40 -14.10 -1.49
CA PRO A 21 4.47 -15.09 -1.44
C PRO A 21 5.10 -15.33 -2.81
N GLY A 22 6.39 -15.68 -2.81
CA GLY A 22 7.15 -16.00 -4.03
C GLY A 22 7.52 -14.78 -4.90
N ARG A 23 7.28 -13.56 -4.42
CA ARG A 23 7.64 -12.33 -5.14
C ARG A 23 8.78 -11.60 -4.45
N GLU A 24 9.77 -11.20 -5.23
CA GLU A 24 10.81 -10.27 -4.80
C GLU A 24 10.19 -8.92 -4.38
N ARG A 25 10.90 -8.17 -3.53
CA ARG A 25 10.40 -6.92 -2.95
C ARG A 25 9.88 -5.94 -4.00
N ALA A 26 10.63 -5.74 -5.09
CA ALA A 26 10.24 -4.84 -6.18
C ALA A 26 8.89 -5.22 -6.82
N ARG A 27 8.56 -6.52 -6.91
CA ARG A 27 7.27 -7.02 -7.45
C ARG A 27 6.12 -6.97 -6.44
N ARG A 28 6.41 -6.55 -5.21
CA ARG A 28 5.45 -6.30 -4.12
C ARG A 28 5.31 -4.80 -3.81
N THR A 29 6.07 -3.94 -4.49
CA THR A 29 6.01 -2.49 -4.31
C THR A 29 5.09 -1.86 -5.35
N TYR A 30 4.11 -1.09 -4.90
CA TYR A 30 3.15 -0.38 -5.74
C TYR A 30 3.04 1.08 -5.30
N THR A 31 2.59 1.96 -6.19
CA THR A 31 2.37 3.37 -5.90
C THR A 31 0.93 3.62 -5.48
N VAL A 32 0.72 4.36 -4.38
CA VAL A 32 -0.61 4.79 -3.95
C VAL A 32 -1.24 5.71 -5.01
N ALA A 33 -2.34 5.28 -5.59
CA ALA A 33 -3.15 6.09 -6.50
C ALA A 33 -4.10 7.01 -5.71
N ARG A 34 -4.73 6.48 -4.65
CA ARG A 34 -5.70 7.22 -3.85
C ARG A 34 -5.69 6.77 -2.39
N VAL A 35 -5.80 7.72 -1.48
CA VAL A 35 -6.12 7.48 -0.06
C VAL A 35 -7.62 7.69 0.14
N LEU A 36 -8.30 6.70 0.71
CA LEU A 36 -9.74 6.71 0.91
C LEU A 36 -10.11 7.21 2.32
N ALA A 37 -11.33 7.72 2.48
CA ALA A 37 -11.81 8.25 3.76
C ALA A 37 -11.93 7.17 4.87
N ASN A 38 -11.96 5.88 4.49
CA ASN A 38 -12.00 4.74 5.41
C ASN A 38 -10.59 4.26 5.83
N GLY A 39 -9.53 4.97 5.46
CA GLY A 39 -8.15 4.64 5.78
C GLY A 39 -7.52 3.53 4.97
N ARG A 40 -8.18 3.07 3.91
CA ARG A 40 -7.61 2.16 2.91
C ARG A 40 -7.00 2.94 1.75
N VAL A 41 -6.20 2.26 0.94
CA VAL A 41 -5.59 2.80 -0.28
C VAL A 41 -5.99 2.01 -1.51
N GLU A 42 -6.08 2.69 -2.65
CA GLU A 42 -6.08 2.10 -3.98
C GLU A 42 -4.69 2.26 -4.59
N LEU A 43 -4.20 1.24 -5.28
CA LEU A 43 -2.84 1.18 -5.81
C LEU A 43 -2.82 1.21 -7.33
N SER A 44 -1.80 1.85 -7.90
CA SER A 44 -1.61 1.89 -9.34
C SER A 44 -1.29 0.49 -9.88
N GLY A 45 -2.12 -0.01 -10.79
CA GLY A 45 -1.92 -1.32 -11.42
C GLY A 45 -2.31 -2.53 -10.56
N LEU A 46 -2.95 -2.32 -9.40
CA LEU A 46 -3.50 -3.40 -8.58
C LEU A 46 -4.94 -3.09 -8.19
N PHE A 47 -5.85 -4.03 -8.47
CA PHE A 47 -7.27 -3.86 -8.20
C PHE A 47 -7.60 -4.15 -6.74
N GLY A 48 -8.44 -3.29 -6.14
CA GLY A 48 -8.94 -3.46 -4.78
C GLY A 48 -8.53 -2.34 -3.84
N GLN A 49 -9.05 -2.42 -2.60
CA GLN A 49 -8.67 -1.53 -1.50
C GLN A 49 -7.79 -2.30 -0.53
N HIS A 50 -6.73 -1.66 -0.05
CA HIS A 50 -5.73 -2.29 0.81
C HIS A 50 -5.58 -1.53 2.12
N GLY A 51 -5.42 -2.25 3.23
CA GLY A 51 -5.19 -1.70 4.55
C GLY A 51 -3.71 -1.68 4.92
N GLU A 52 -3.34 -0.79 5.85
CA GLU A 52 -1.97 -0.63 6.37
C GLU A 52 -1.33 -1.96 6.76
N ALA A 53 -2.11 -2.82 7.43
CA ALA A 53 -1.69 -4.14 7.89
C ALA A 53 -1.49 -5.16 6.75
N GLU A 54 -1.43 -4.77 5.48
CA GLU A 54 -0.95 -5.61 4.37
C GLU A 54 0.50 -5.27 3.97
N PHE A 55 1.03 -4.14 4.45
CA PHE A 55 2.31 -3.57 4.03
C PHE A 55 3.42 -3.74 5.07
N GLU A 56 4.66 -3.66 4.59
CA GLU A 56 5.86 -3.51 5.43
C GLU A 56 5.79 -2.17 6.16
N SER A 57 6.06 -2.15 7.47
CA SER A 57 6.13 -0.89 8.22
C SER A 57 7.29 -0.03 7.72
N VAL A 58 7.02 1.24 7.44
CA VAL A 58 8.06 2.25 7.21
C VAL A 58 8.59 2.63 8.59
N ARG A 59 9.71 2.01 8.99
CA ARG A 59 10.51 2.52 10.11
C ARG A 59 11.43 3.63 9.64
#